data_AF-A0A816F9Z1-F1
#
_entry.id   AF-A0A816F9Z1-F1
#
_cell.length_a   1.000
_cell.length_b   1.000
_cell.length_c   1.000
_cell.angle_alpha   90.00
_cell.angle_beta   90.00
_cell.angle_gamma   90.00
#
_symmetry.space_group_name_H-M   'P 1'
#
loop_
_entity.id
_entity.type
_entity.pdbx_description
1 polymer ?
#
loop_
_entity_poly.entity_id
_entity_poly.type
_entity_poly.pdbx_seq_one_letter_code
_entity_poly.pdbx_strand_id
1 'polypeptide(L)'
;SARDLNSKIVAIYLPILLFVAVGYEHSIANMFTVQMGMLLGANVSIGRYILCVLLPVTFGNIIGGGGFVGGLYWYLYLTKKSKSEQNISMELPTTKEYRSVTQHDDSI
;
A
#
# COMPACT_ATOMS: atom_id res chain seq x y z
N SER A 1 9.12 6.95 -3.91
CA SER A 1 8.46 6.52 -5.16
C SER A 1 9.37 6.87 -6.32
N ALA A 2 9.67 5.92 -7.21
CA ALA A 2 10.60 6.11 -8.33
C ALA A 2 10.02 7.05 -9.40
N ARG A 3 10.88 7.87 -10.04
CA ARG A 3 10.46 8.85 -11.05
C ARG A 3 10.49 8.30 -12.48
N ASP A 4 11.47 7.46 -12.79
CA ASP A 4 11.65 6.89 -14.13
C ASP A 4 10.82 5.63 -14.38
N LEU A 5 10.45 5.39 -15.64
CA LEU A 5 9.66 4.23 -16.06
C LEU A 5 10.41 2.91 -15.78
N ASN A 6 11.68 2.84 -16.17
CA ASN A 6 12.51 1.64 -15.98
C ASN A 6 12.60 1.25 -14.49
N SER A 7 12.78 2.25 -13.63
CA SER A 7 12.85 2.05 -12.18
C SER A 7 11.54 1.52 -11.60
N LYS A 8 10.37 1.93 -12.12
CA LYS A 8 9.06 1.40 -11.70
C LYS A 8 8.85 -0.04 -12.16
N ILE A 9 9.26 -0.37 -13.39
CA ILE A 9 9.14 -1.73 -13.93
C ILE A 9 9.95 -2.70 -13.07
N VAL A 10 11.21 -2.40 -12.81
CA VAL A 10 12.09 -3.27 -11.99
C VAL A 10 11.57 -3.36 -10.55
N ALA A 11 11.09 -2.25 -9.98
CA ALA A 11 10.54 -2.22 -8.62
C ALA A 11 9.29 -3.11 -8.46
N ILE A 12 8.50 -3.32 -9.52
CA ILE A 12 7.32 -4.20 -9.50
C ILE A 12 7.71 -5.63 -9.89
N TYR A 13 8.62 -5.81 -10.83
CA TYR A 13 8.97 -7.11 -11.41
C TYR A 13 9.64 -8.05 -10.39
N LEU A 14 10.65 -7.58 -9.66
CA LEU A 14 11.38 -8.40 -8.68
C LEU A 14 10.49 -8.96 -7.55
N PRO A 15 9.65 -8.17 -6.87
CA PRO A 15 8.78 -8.72 -5.83
C PRO A 15 7.70 -9.67 -6.37
N ILE A 16 7.19 -9.46 -7.60
CA ILE A 16 6.26 -10.42 -8.23
C ILE A 16 6.96 -11.75 -8.48
N LEU A 17 8.18 -11.73 -9.01
CA LEU A 17 8.98 -12.94 -9.22
C LEU A 17 9.21 -13.70 -7.92
N LEU A 18 9.62 -13.00 -6.86
CA LEU A 18 9.82 -13.61 -5.55
C LEU A 18 8.53 -14.24 -5.02
N PHE A 19 7.41 -13.53 -5.15
CA PHE A 19 6.10 -14.01 -4.74
C PHE A 19 5.73 -15.33 -5.41
N VAL A 20 5.92 -15.42 -6.73
CA VAL A 20 5.64 -16.63 -7.52
C VAL A 20 6.66 -17.74 -7.21
N ALA A 21 7.93 -17.41 -7.06
CA ALA A 21 8.99 -18.39 -6.79
C ALA A 21 8.86 -19.08 -5.43
N VAL A 22 8.36 -18.36 -4.42
CA VAL A 22 8.05 -18.94 -3.09
C VAL A 22 6.79 -19.80 -3.12
N GLY A 23 5.97 -19.70 -4.18
CA GLY A 23 4.72 -20.44 -4.31
C GLY A 23 3.57 -19.81 -3.54
N TYR A 24 3.59 -18.48 -3.33
CA TYR A 24 2.44 -17.80 -2.73
C TYR A 24 1.27 -17.74 -3.71
N GLU A 25 0.07 -17.85 -3.15
CA GLU A 25 -1.17 -17.92 -3.92
C GLU A 25 -1.76 -16.52 -4.15
N HIS A 26 -2.02 -16.18 -5.41
CA HIS A 26 -2.71 -14.94 -5.76
C HIS A 26 -4.14 -15.26 -6.21
N SER A 27 -5.14 -14.71 -5.51
CA SER A 27 -6.55 -15.01 -5.77
C SER A 27 -6.96 -14.79 -7.23
N ILE A 28 -6.50 -13.70 -7.87
CA ILE A 28 -6.81 -13.41 -9.28
C ILE A 28 -6.07 -14.37 -10.23
N ALA A 29 -4.83 -14.76 -9.91
CA ALA A 29 -4.09 -15.73 -10.72
C ALA A 29 -4.79 -17.10 -10.66
N ASN A 30 -5.25 -17.51 -9.48
CA ASN A 30 -5.97 -18.76 -9.28
C ASN A 30 -7.30 -18.79 -10.02
N MET A 31 -8.01 -17.65 -10.13
CA MET A 31 -9.21 -17.53 -10.95
C MET A 31 -8.95 -17.84 -12.42
N PHE A 32 -7.79 -17.47 -12.96
CA PHE A 32 -7.45 -17.82 -14.34
C PHE A 32 -6.96 -19.26 -14.47
N THR A 33 -6.00 -19.66 -13.64
CA THR A 33 -5.34 -20.98 -13.73
C THR A 33 -6.31 -22.12 -13.48
N VAL A 34 -7.16 -22.03 -12.46
CA VAL A 34 -8.11 -23.09 -12.14
C VAL A 34 -9.21 -23.20 -13.18
N GLN A 35 -9.73 -22.07 -13.70
CA GLN A 35 -10.71 -22.09 -14.77
C GLN A 35 -10.14 -22.70 -16.05
N MET A 36 -8.90 -22.35 -16.42
CA MET A 36 -8.22 -22.98 -17.55
C MET A 36 -8.01 -24.48 -17.34
N GLY A 37 -7.64 -24.90 -16.12
CA GLY A 37 -7.51 -26.31 -15.77
C GLY A 37 -8.83 -27.08 -15.93
N MET A 38 -9.96 -26.51 -15.50
CA MET A 38 -11.28 -27.11 -15.68
C MET A 38 -11.65 -27.24 -17.16
N LEU A 39 -11.33 -26.24 -17.99
CA LEU A 39 -11.55 -26.30 -19.44
C LEU A 39 -10.71 -27.38 -20.13
N LEU A 40 -9.51 -27.65 -19.63
CA LEU A 40 -8.62 -28.71 -20.11
C LEU A 40 -8.96 -30.10 -19.55
N GLY A 41 -10.06 -30.23 -18.78
CA GLY A 41 -10.57 -31.51 -18.29
C GLY A 41 -10.16 -31.88 -16.86
N ALA A 42 -9.64 -30.95 -16.06
CA ALA A 42 -9.36 -31.20 -14.65
C ALA A 42 -10.66 -31.46 -13.87
N ASN A 43 -10.71 -32.56 -13.11
CA ASN A 43 -11.86 -32.92 -12.29
C ASN A 43 -11.84 -32.14 -10.96
N VAL A 44 -12.14 -30.84 -11.03
CA VAL A 44 -12.23 -29.96 -9.86
C VAL A 44 -13.67 -29.51 -9.68
N SER A 45 -14.27 -29.83 -8.53
CA SER A 45 -15.59 -29.30 -8.18
C SER A 45 -15.51 -27.81 -7.90
N ILE A 46 -16.38 -27.02 -8.55
CA ILE A 46 -16.47 -25.56 -8.36
C ILE A 46 -16.68 -25.20 -6.88
N GLY A 47 -17.52 -25.96 -6.16
CA GLY A 47 -17.77 -25.73 -4.74
C GLY A 47 -16.52 -25.92 -3.88
N ARG A 48 -15.73 -26.96 -4.18
CA ARG A 48 -14.45 -27.22 -3.50
C ARG A 48 -13.42 -26.13 -3.79
N TYR A 49 -13.35 -25.68 -5.04
CA TYR A 49 -12.47 -24.59 -5.46
C TYR A 49 -12.78 -23.29 -4.71
N ILE A 50 -14.06 -22.90 -4.64
CA ILE A 50 -14.45 -21.65 -3.98
C ILE A 50 -14.11 -21.69 -2.48
N LEU A 51 -14.50 -22.76 -1.78
CA LEU A 51 -14.37 -22.82 -0.33
C LEU A 51 -12.94 -23.09 0.15
N CYS A 52 -12.16 -23.89 -0.59
CA CYS A 52 -10.86 -24.36 -0.12
C CYS A 52 -9.67 -23.67 -0.78
N VAL A 53 -9.87 -22.97 -1.89
CA VAL A 53 -8.80 -22.23 -2.58
C VAL A 53 -9.15 -20.75 -2.61
N LEU A 54 -10.29 -20.39 -3.20
CA LEU A 54 -10.58 -18.99 -3.51
C LEU A 54 -10.80 -18.12 -2.27
N LEU A 55 -11.69 -18.53 -1.37
CA LEU A 55 -11.96 -17.79 -0.14
C LEU A 55 -10.73 -17.64 0.76
N PRO A 56 -10.03 -18.73 1.16
CA PRO A 56 -8.89 -18.59 2.08
C PRO A 56 -7.76 -17.74 1.48
N VAL A 57 -7.47 -17.90 0.18
CA VAL A 57 -6.45 -17.08 -0.50
C VAL A 57 -6.88 -15.62 -0.58
N THR A 58 -8.15 -15.34 -0.83
CA THR A 58 -8.66 -13.96 -0.88
C THR A 58 -8.57 -13.29 0.50
N PHE A 59 -8.94 -13.99 1.56
CA PHE A 59 -8.79 -13.49 2.93
C PHE A 59 -7.31 -13.26 3.28
N GLY A 60 -6.43 -14.21 2.95
CA GLY A 60 -4.99 -14.06 3.14
C GLY A 60 -4.43 -12.83 2.43
N ASN A 61 -4.83 -12.59 1.18
CA ASN A 61 -4.37 -11.44 0.38
C ASN A 61 -4.89 -10.11 0.93
N ILE A 62 -6.13 -10.06 1.43
CA ILE A 62 -6.68 -8.85 2.07
C ILE A 62 -5.93 -8.55 3.38
N ILE A 63 -5.67 -9.57 4.20
CA ILE A 63 -4.96 -9.41 5.47
C ILE A 63 -3.50 -9.00 5.22
N GLY A 64 -2.83 -9.63 4.25
CA GLY A 64 -1.45 -9.32 3.88
C GLY A 64 -1.29 -7.94 3.22
N GLY A 65 -2.13 -7.61 2.25
CA GLY A 65 -2.05 -6.32 1.54
C GLY A 65 -2.64 -5.17 2.35
N GLY A 66 -3.90 -5.31 2.76
CA GLY A 66 -4.62 -4.27 3.49
C GLY A 66 -4.16 -4.13 4.94
N GLY A 67 -4.04 -5.25 5.65
CA GLY A 67 -3.65 -5.27 7.06
C GLY A 67 -2.16 -4.96 7.25
N PHE A 68 -1.27 -5.76 6.68
CA PHE A 68 0.17 -5.61 6.91
C PHE A 68 0.76 -4.42 6.16
N VAL A 69 0.63 -4.35 4.82
CA VAL A 69 1.22 -3.23 4.06
C VAL A 69 0.48 -1.91 4.32
N GLY A 70 -0.85 -1.93 4.29
CA GLY A 70 -1.68 -0.75 4.58
C GLY A 70 -1.53 -0.27 6.02
N GLY A 71 -1.53 -1.17 6.99
CA GLY A 71 -1.30 -0.84 8.40
C GLY A 71 0.11 -0.30 8.68
N LEU A 72 1.14 -0.87 8.07
CA LEU A 72 2.51 -0.36 8.19
C LEU A 72 2.62 1.05 7.60
N TYR A 73 2.01 1.29 6.44
CA TYR A 73 1.98 2.62 5.84
C TYR A 73 1.25 3.63 6.72
N TRP A 74 0.09 3.25 7.28
CA TRP A 74 -0.67 4.08 8.22
C TRP A 74 0.15 4.46 9.45
N TYR A 75 0.80 3.48 10.08
CA TYR A 75 1.65 3.71 11.25
C TYR A 75 2.77 4.72 10.96
N LEU A 76 3.51 4.50 9.86
CA LEU A 76 4.61 5.39 9.46
C LEU A 76 4.12 6.80 9.12
N TYR A 77 2.93 6.93 8.52
CA TYR A 77 2.37 8.23 8.17
C TYR A 77 1.96 9.04 9.41
N LEU A 78 1.40 8.40 10.43
CA LEU A 78 1.06 9.06 11.70
C LEU A 78 2.30 9.62 12.42
N THR A 79 3.41 8.88 12.40
CA THR A 79 4.67 9.36 13.00
C THR A 79 5.24 10.57 12.26
N LYS A 80 5.00 10.67 10.94
CA LYS A 80 5.49 11.76 10.12
C LYS A 80 4.74 13.08 10.37
N LYS A 81 3.42 13.03 10.54
CA LYS A 81 2.58 14.21 10.86
C LYS A 81 3.01 14.87 12.17
N SER A 82 3.25 14.07 13.21
CA SER A 82 3.69 14.57 14.52
C SER A 82 5.03 15.34 14.43
N LYS A 83 5.97 14.88 13.61
CA LYS A 83 7.28 15.52 13.49
C LYS A 83 7.24 16.82 12.68
N SER A 84 6.38 16.95 11.67
CA SER A 84 6.24 18.21 10.91
C SER A 84 5.59 19.33 11.73
N GLU A 85 4.56 19.02 12.51
CA GLU A 85 3.85 20.01 13.35
C GLU A 85 4.73 20.52 14.51
N GLN A 86 5.60 19.66 15.04
CA GLN A 86 6.53 20.00 16.11
C GLN A 86 7.72 20.85 15.64
N ASN A 87 8.21 20.68 14.40
CA ASN A 87 9.24 21.55 13.82
C ASN A 87 8.69 22.94 13.50
N ILE A 88 7.44 23.03 13.01
CA ILE A 88 6.78 24.30 12.72
C ILE A 88 6.53 25.11 14.00
N SER A 89 6.13 24.44 15.09
CA SER A 89 5.91 25.10 16.39
C SER A 89 7.20 25.56 17.08
N MET A 90 8.36 25.09 16.62
CA MET A 90 9.69 25.49 17.10
C MET A 90 10.29 26.64 16.27
N GLU A 91 9.78 26.90 15.06
CA GLU A 91 10.15 28.01 14.17
C GLU A 91 9.23 29.23 14.26
N LEU A 92 8.05 29.12 14.90
CA LEU A 92 7.16 30.28 15.03
C LEU A 92 7.85 31.35 15.88
N PRO A 93 8.12 32.56 15.33
CA PRO A 93 8.60 33.67 16.13
C PRO A 93 7.54 33.92 17.21
N THR A 94 8.01 34.16 18.42
CA THR A 94 7.14 34.38 19.57
C THR A 94 6.08 35.42 19.22
N THR A 95 4.83 35.21 19.65
CA THR A 95 3.64 36.02 19.26
C THR A 95 3.77 37.53 19.46
N LYS A 96 4.80 38.00 20.16
CA LYS A 96 5.14 39.42 20.30
C LYS A 96 5.87 39.99 19.08
N GLU A 97 6.64 39.18 18.35
CA GLU A 97 7.45 39.59 17.19
C GLU A 97 6.64 39.56 15.89
N TYR A 98 5.62 38.70 15.79
CA TYR A 98 4.65 38.71 14.68
C TYR A 98 3.83 40.01 14.62
N ARG A 99 3.42 40.54 15.79
CA ARG A 99 2.61 41.76 15.88
C ARG A 99 3.37 43.03 15.46
N SER A 100 4.69 43.07 15.64
CA SER A 100 5.50 44.23 15.23
C SER A 100 5.77 44.31 13.72
N VAL A 101 5.67 43.20 12.99
CA VAL A 101 5.91 43.15 11.54
C VAL A 101 4.64 43.47 10.75
N THR A 102 3.46 43.03 11.21
CA THR A 102 2.19 43.31 10.53
C THR A 102 1.72 44.76 10.69
N GLN A 103 2.06 45.41 11.81
CA GLN A 103 1.66 46.80 12.05
C GLN A 103 2.33 47.84 11.13
N HIS A 104 3.31 47.43 10.30
CA HIS A 104 3.93 48.34 9.33
C HIS A 104 3.33 48.24 7.92
N ASP A 105 2.57 47.19 7.62
CA ASP A 105 2.06 46.89 6.26
C ASP A 105 0.57 47.25 6.08
N ASP A 106 -0.17 47.51 7.16
CA ASP A 106 -1.59 47.90 7.12
C ASP A 106 -1.82 49.41 6.75
N SER A 107 -0.83 50.09 6.14
CA SER A 107 -0.87 51.54 5.86
C SER A 107 -0.62 51.95 4.39
N ILE A 108 -0.84 51.04 3.43
CA ILE A 108 -0.98 51.37 2.00
C ILE A 108 -2.39 51.02 1.53
#